data_AF-A0A9P6JRD0-F1
#
_entry.id   AF-A0A9P6JRD0-F1
#
_cell.length_a   1.000
_cell.length_b   1.000
_cell.length_c   1.000
_cell.angle_alpha   90.00
_cell.angle_beta   90.00
_cell.angle_gamma   90.00
#
_symmetry.space_group_name_H-M   'P 1'
#
loop_
_entity.id
_entity.type
_entity.pdbx_description
1 polymer ?
#
loop_
_entity_poly.entity_id
_entity_poly.type
_entity_poly.pdbx_seq_one_letter_code
_entity_poly.pdbx_strand_id
1 'polypeptide(L)'
;MRFSTIAIASVIIGAISGAALPVASSLYELEVRAFDNVDDILELRSFEDIEDDLELRDFDDIEEAFERSFDDIDDFLEAREPAKEKPKVLMSGGAKKHMDNLGLHGKDRQKASKWHRGVVKKALASKGADTAQIKHLAHSQGSVDPRLHITAKLWNKDNKVIKSSYGTPPKKGDLHHIVVPPKAHVNTAYKAAVAKAGKKL
;
A
#
# COMPACT_ATOMS: atom_id res chain seq x y z
N MET A 1 40.62 1.22 13.18
CA MET A 1 39.33 0.96 12.50
C MET A 1 38.32 1.96 13.05
N ARG A 2 37.69 2.77 12.19
CA ARG A 2 36.67 3.75 12.58
C ARG A 2 35.33 3.17 12.13
N PHE A 3 34.45 2.83 13.06
CA PHE A 3 33.05 2.57 12.75
C PHE A 3 32.28 3.87 12.94
N SER A 4 31.68 4.36 11.87
CA SER A 4 30.80 5.52 11.87
C SER A 4 29.43 5.08 12.36
N THR A 5 29.01 5.58 13.52
CA THR A 5 27.68 5.39 14.09
C THR A 5 26.67 6.16 13.25
N ILE A 6 25.72 5.46 12.62
CA ILE A 6 24.57 6.05 11.92
C ILE A 6 23.43 6.08 12.93
N ALA A 7 23.07 7.26 13.42
CA ALA A 7 21.88 7.46 14.24
C ALA A 7 20.64 7.44 13.33
N ILE A 8 19.75 6.47 13.51
CA ILE A 8 18.44 6.41 12.85
C ILE A 8 17.39 6.85 13.88
N ALA A 9 17.00 8.13 13.83
CA ALA A 9 15.88 8.64 14.61
C ALA A 9 14.57 8.26 13.90
N SER A 10 13.80 7.34 14.49
CA SER A 10 12.45 7.00 14.01
C SER A 10 11.42 7.88 14.73
N VAL A 11 11.07 9.01 14.13
CA VAL A 11 10.01 9.90 14.63
C VAL A 11 8.68 9.43 14.01
N ILE A 12 7.81 8.81 14.81
CA ILE A 12 6.44 8.45 14.41
C ILE A 12 5.52 9.61 14.81
N ILE A 13 5.13 10.44 13.84
CA ILE A 13 4.11 11.49 14.03
C ILE A 13 2.75 10.88 13.66
N GLY A 14 1.97 10.49 14.66
CA GLY A 14 0.57 10.10 14.51
C GLY A 14 -0.36 11.27 14.86
N ALA A 15 -0.90 11.96 13.84
CA ALA A 15 -1.97 12.92 14.04
C ALA A 15 -3.31 12.17 14.17
N ILE A 16 -3.83 12.03 15.40
CA ILE A 16 -5.16 11.49 15.68
C ILE A 16 -6.09 12.65 16.04
N SER A 17 -6.94 13.06 15.09
CA SER A 17 -8.03 14.00 15.35
C SER A 17 -9.26 13.24 15.87
N GLY A 18 -9.49 13.37 17.18
CA GLY A 18 -10.80 13.41 17.84
C GLY A 18 -11.85 12.34 17.51
N ALA A 19 -11.90 11.27 18.30
CA ALA A 19 -13.14 10.70 18.82
C ALA A 19 -12.83 9.81 20.03
N ALA A 20 -13.33 10.21 21.20
CA ALA A 20 -13.12 9.52 22.47
C ALA A 20 -13.86 8.18 22.53
N LEU A 21 -13.17 7.10 22.88
CA LEU A 21 -13.75 5.87 23.43
C LEU A 21 -12.94 5.44 24.66
N PRO A 22 -13.60 5.02 25.77
CA PRO A 22 -12.91 4.67 26.99
C PRO A 22 -12.58 3.17 27.01
N VAL A 23 -11.31 2.81 27.13
CA VAL A 23 -10.90 1.50 27.64
C VAL A 23 -9.68 1.69 28.54
N ALA A 24 -9.89 1.52 29.83
CA ALA A 24 -8.81 1.45 30.81
C ALA A 24 -8.23 0.03 30.84
N SER A 25 -6.93 -0.11 30.58
CA SER A 25 -5.95 -0.36 31.66
C SER A 25 -4.64 -0.95 31.11
N SER A 26 -3.54 -0.38 31.60
CA SER A 26 -2.22 -1.03 31.75
C SER A 26 -1.42 -1.29 30.46
N LEU A 27 -0.76 -0.23 29.96
CA LEU A 27 0.70 -0.14 29.74
C LEU A 27 0.98 1.09 28.87
N TYR A 28 1.90 1.94 29.34
CA TYR A 28 2.39 3.17 28.70
C TYR A 28 1.36 4.30 28.55
N GLU A 29 1.32 5.21 29.52
CA GLU A 29 0.80 6.56 29.28
C GLU A 29 1.77 7.28 28.33
N LEU A 30 1.50 7.17 27.02
CA LEU A 30 2.02 8.14 26.06
C LEU A 30 1.22 9.43 26.24
N GLU A 31 1.77 10.36 27.02
CA GLU A 31 1.27 11.73 27.13
C GLU A 31 1.45 12.41 25.76
N VAL A 32 0.46 12.29 24.87
CA VAL A 32 0.46 12.97 23.57
C VAL A 32 0.15 14.45 23.82
N ARG A 33 1.18 15.27 24.00
CA ARG A 33 1.03 16.73 23.88
C ARG A 33 0.89 17.09 22.41
N ALA A 34 -0.14 17.87 22.10
CA ALA A 34 -0.21 18.58 20.83
C ALA A 34 0.93 19.60 20.80
N PHE A 35 1.92 19.39 19.91
CA PHE A 35 2.99 20.36 19.70
C PHE A 35 2.55 21.32 18.61
N ASP A 36 2.42 22.60 18.97
CA ASP A 36 1.98 23.66 18.06
C ASP A 36 3.11 24.17 17.13
N ASN A 37 4.36 23.71 17.30
CA ASN A 37 5.50 24.10 16.45
C ASN A 37 6.57 23.01 16.29
N VAL A 38 7.23 23.02 15.12
CA VAL A 38 8.28 22.05 14.71
C VAL A 38 9.59 22.26 15.49
N ASP A 39 9.84 23.47 15.98
CA ASP A 39 11.09 23.82 16.67
C ASP A 39 11.21 23.21 18.09
N ASP A 40 10.11 22.72 18.68
CA ASP A 40 10.11 22.06 20.00
C ASP A 40 10.50 20.57 19.94
N ILE A 41 10.70 20.00 18.74
CA ILE A 41 11.04 18.56 18.55
C ILE A 41 12.50 18.25 18.92
N LEU A 42 13.36 19.26 19.03
CA LEU A 42 14.81 19.08 19.14
C LEU A 42 15.39 19.07 20.57
N GLU A 43 14.59 19.25 21.62
CA GLU A 43 15.02 18.91 22.98
C GLU A 43 14.88 17.40 23.24
N LEU A 44 15.54 16.62 22.39
CA LEU A 44 15.71 15.19 22.60
C LEU A 44 16.68 14.97 23.75
N ARG A 45 16.18 14.30 24.79
CA ARG A 45 16.94 13.73 25.89
C ARG A 45 18.22 13.05 25.37
N SER A 46 19.34 13.33 26.03
CA SER A 46 20.62 12.68 25.80
C SER A 46 20.48 11.17 25.87
N PHE A 47 20.90 10.51 24.80
CA PHE A 47 20.71 9.10 24.49
C PHE A 47 21.86 8.25 25.06
N GLU A 48 22.15 8.36 26.36
CA GLU A 48 23.33 7.70 26.95
C GLU A 48 23.05 6.40 27.73
N ASP A 49 21.78 6.02 27.95
CA ASP A 49 21.44 4.82 28.75
C ASP A 49 20.44 3.87 28.04
N ILE A 50 20.61 3.60 26.74
CA ILE A 50 19.83 2.57 26.03
C ILE A 50 20.79 1.70 25.19
N GLU A 51 21.75 1.02 25.82
CA GLU A 51 22.60 0.04 25.12
C GLU A 51 22.43 -1.41 25.57
N ASP A 52 21.66 -1.70 26.62
CA ASP A 52 21.80 -3.01 27.28
C ASP A 52 20.67 -4.04 27.12
N ASP A 53 19.68 -3.87 26.22
CA ASP A 53 18.67 -4.95 26.07
C ASP A 53 17.90 -5.02 24.75
N LEU A 54 18.48 -4.53 23.65
CA LEU A 54 17.92 -4.78 22.32
C LEU A 54 18.82 -5.76 21.57
N GLU A 55 18.60 -7.05 21.80
CA GLU A 55 18.93 -8.08 20.82
C GLU A 55 18.35 -7.61 19.48
N LEU A 56 19.24 -7.14 18.58
CA LEU A 56 18.90 -6.70 17.24
C LEU A 56 18.27 -7.88 16.49
N ARG A 57 16.93 -7.98 16.55
CA ARG A 57 16.16 -8.80 15.62
C ARG A 57 16.56 -8.38 14.21
N ASP A 58 16.84 -9.38 13.37
CA ASP A 58 17.37 -9.23 12.03
C ASP A 58 16.73 -8.03 11.31
N PHE A 59 17.53 -7.18 10.66
CA PHE A 59 17.05 -5.97 9.96
C PHE A 59 15.87 -6.22 9.01
N ASP A 60 15.73 -7.46 8.51
CA ASP A 60 14.61 -7.92 7.70
C ASP A 60 13.25 -7.85 8.44
N ASP A 61 13.24 -8.10 9.75
CA ASP A 61 12.04 -8.03 10.59
C ASP A 61 11.56 -6.58 10.80
N ILE A 62 12.47 -5.60 10.74
CA ILE A 62 12.15 -4.18 10.89
C ILE A 62 11.48 -3.65 9.61
N GLU A 63 12.00 -4.00 8.42
CA GLU A 63 11.36 -3.65 7.14
C GLU A 63 9.98 -4.33 7.03
N GLU A 64 9.86 -5.58 7.49
CA GLU A 64 8.59 -6.32 7.51
C GLU A 64 7.56 -5.69 8.48
N ALA A 65 7.98 -5.24 9.66
CA ALA A 65 7.11 -4.54 10.62
C ALA A 65 6.63 -3.19 10.08
N PHE A 66 7.52 -2.46 9.39
CA PHE A 66 7.16 -1.21 8.74
C PHE A 66 6.19 -1.43 7.56
N GLU A 67 6.41 -2.44 6.71
CA GLU A 67 5.50 -2.79 5.62
C GLU A 67 4.14 -3.30 6.12
N ARG A 68 4.07 -4.00 7.28
CA ARG A 68 2.81 -4.37 7.95
C ARG A 68 1.97 -3.14 8.33
N SER A 69 2.60 -2.15 8.95
CA SER A 69 1.95 -0.89 9.33
C SER A 69 1.28 -0.19 8.14
N PHE A 70 1.90 -0.22 6.96
CA PHE A 70 1.34 0.42 5.76
C PHE A 70 0.09 -0.28 5.18
N ASP A 71 0.00 -1.60 5.27
CA ASP A 71 -1.17 -2.32 4.75
C ASP A 71 -2.41 -2.10 5.64
N ASP A 72 -2.22 -1.89 6.94
CA ASP A 72 -3.28 -1.55 7.90
C ASP A 72 -3.70 -0.05 7.78
N ILE A 73 -2.75 0.86 7.53
CA ILE A 73 -3.07 2.28 7.22
C ILE A 73 -3.90 2.41 5.94
N ASP A 74 -3.67 1.54 4.97
CA ASP A 74 -4.42 1.51 3.71
C ASP A 74 -5.92 1.23 3.95
N ASP A 75 -6.33 0.58 5.05
CA ASP A 75 -7.74 0.32 5.39
C ASP A 75 -8.48 1.59 5.84
N PHE A 76 -7.77 2.60 6.37
CA PHE A 76 -8.36 3.88 6.75
C PHE A 76 -8.64 4.80 5.53
N LEU A 77 -8.06 4.50 4.36
CA LEU A 77 -8.09 5.35 3.16
C LEU A 77 -8.97 4.80 2.03
N GLU A 78 -10.08 4.14 2.36
CA GLU A 78 -11.05 3.69 1.34
C GLU A 78 -11.63 4.89 0.54
N ALA A 79 -11.69 6.06 1.17
CA ALA A 79 -11.91 7.36 0.54
C ALA A 79 -10.58 7.91 -0.01
N ARG A 80 -10.20 7.53 -1.23
CA ARG A 80 -9.01 8.14 -1.83
C ARG A 80 -9.32 9.55 -2.32
N GLU A 81 -9.08 10.53 -1.47
CA GLU A 81 -8.74 11.90 -1.87
C GLU A 81 -7.30 11.95 -2.40
N PRO A 82 -7.00 12.86 -3.35
CA PRO A 82 -5.68 12.94 -3.94
C PRO A 82 -4.61 13.39 -2.93
N ALA A 83 -3.72 12.48 -2.55
CA ALA A 83 -2.54 12.82 -1.77
C ALA A 83 -1.53 13.58 -2.65
N LYS A 84 -1.06 14.74 -2.17
CA LYS A 84 -0.05 15.60 -2.83
C LYS A 84 1.34 14.97 -2.93
N GLU A 85 1.57 13.79 -2.35
CA GLU A 85 2.89 13.15 -2.31
C GLU A 85 2.95 11.83 -3.08
N LYS A 86 3.77 11.85 -4.16
CA LYS A 86 4.36 10.73 -4.94
C LYS A 86 3.38 9.66 -5.47
N PRO A 87 3.75 8.89 -6.52
CA PRO A 87 2.82 7.98 -7.17
C PRO A 87 2.37 6.86 -6.23
N LYS A 88 1.24 7.07 -5.55
CA LYS A 88 0.60 6.09 -4.69
C LYS A 88 -0.28 5.20 -5.56
N VAL A 89 0.10 3.93 -5.71
CA VAL A 89 -0.80 2.89 -6.21
C VAL A 89 -1.47 2.25 -5.01
N LEU A 90 -2.76 2.50 -4.81
CA LEU A 90 -3.52 2.03 -3.66
C LEU A 90 -4.39 0.82 -4.02
N MET A 91 -4.69 -0.01 -3.04
CA MET A 91 -5.69 -1.06 -3.17
C MET A 91 -7.07 -0.53 -2.76
N SER A 92 -8.09 -0.76 -3.58
CA SER A 92 -9.47 -0.54 -3.13
C SER A 92 -9.92 -1.63 -2.16
N GLY A 93 -10.94 -1.35 -1.33
CA GLY A 93 -11.54 -2.39 -0.48
C GLY A 93 -12.09 -3.58 -1.28
N GLY A 94 -12.59 -3.36 -2.49
CA GLY A 94 -12.98 -4.45 -3.40
C GLY A 94 -11.81 -5.37 -3.78
N ALA A 95 -10.62 -4.80 -4.04
CA ALA A 95 -9.42 -5.59 -4.31
C ALA A 95 -8.92 -6.32 -3.06
N LYS A 96 -8.99 -5.69 -1.88
CA LYS A 96 -8.62 -6.31 -0.60
C LYS A 96 -9.55 -7.47 -0.24
N LYS A 97 -10.87 -7.24 -0.29
CA LYS A 97 -11.89 -8.28 -0.11
C LYS A 97 -11.71 -9.42 -1.11
N HIS A 98 -11.24 -9.15 -2.34
CA HIS A 98 -10.92 -10.22 -3.27
C HIS A 98 -9.72 -11.06 -2.80
N MET A 99 -8.67 -10.47 -2.22
CA MET A 99 -7.57 -11.22 -1.61
C MET A 99 -8.06 -12.06 -0.42
N ASP A 100 -8.91 -11.50 0.43
CA ASP A 100 -9.49 -12.23 1.58
C ASP A 100 -10.33 -13.42 1.11
N ASN A 101 -11.15 -13.24 0.07
CA ASN A 101 -11.92 -14.32 -0.54
C ASN A 101 -11.04 -15.41 -1.20
N LEU A 102 -9.77 -15.11 -1.49
CA LEU A 102 -8.78 -16.09 -1.97
C LEU A 102 -8.02 -16.76 -0.81
N GLY A 103 -8.27 -16.35 0.44
CA GLY A 103 -7.54 -16.82 1.62
C GLY A 103 -6.12 -16.28 1.71
N LEU A 104 -5.83 -15.15 1.07
CA LEU A 104 -4.53 -14.49 1.14
C LEU A 104 -4.48 -13.58 2.36
N HIS A 105 -3.62 -13.89 3.31
CA HIS A 105 -3.40 -13.12 4.54
C HIS A 105 -1.90 -12.96 4.82
N GLY A 106 -1.55 -12.07 5.76
CA GLY A 106 -0.17 -11.84 6.19
C GLY A 106 0.79 -11.63 5.03
N LYS A 107 1.92 -12.36 5.04
CA LYS A 107 2.99 -12.26 4.03
C LYS A 107 2.50 -12.50 2.60
N ASP A 108 1.53 -13.41 2.40
CA ASP A 108 1.05 -13.73 1.06
C ASP A 108 0.18 -12.61 0.48
N ARG A 109 -0.65 -11.97 1.32
CA ARG A 109 -1.40 -10.77 0.95
C ARG A 109 -0.45 -9.62 0.58
N GLN A 110 0.58 -9.38 1.39
CA GLN A 110 1.58 -8.34 1.12
C GLN A 110 2.31 -8.57 -0.21
N LYS A 111 2.81 -9.80 -0.44
CA LYS A 111 3.48 -10.17 -1.69
C LYS A 111 2.56 -10.03 -2.91
N ALA A 112 1.30 -10.44 -2.79
CA ALA A 112 0.31 -10.23 -3.84
C ALA A 112 0.07 -8.74 -4.09
N SER A 113 -0.12 -7.94 -3.04
CA SER A 113 -0.30 -6.48 -3.13
C SER A 113 0.87 -5.78 -3.81
N LYS A 114 2.10 -6.05 -3.34
CA LYS A 114 3.35 -5.49 -3.86
C LYS A 114 3.51 -5.80 -5.35
N TRP A 115 3.22 -7.04 -5.76
CA TRP A 115 3.25 -7.42 -7.18
C TRP A 115 2.26 -6.62 -8.03
N HIS A 116 0.99 -6.55 -7.61
CA HIS A 116 -0.05 -5.79 -8.33
C HIS A 116 0.28 -4.30 -8.42
N ARG A 117 0.70 -3.68 -7.31
CA ARG A 117 1.15 -2.28 -7.26
C ARG A 117 2.32 -2.07 -8.21
N GLY A 118 3.27 -3.00 -8.27
CA GLY A 118 4.43 -2.96 -9.17
C GLY A 118 4.04 -2.99 -10.66
N VAL A 119 3.10 -3.85 -11.04
CA VAL A 119 2.58 -3.91 -12.43
C VAL A 119 1.91 -2.58 -12.81
N VAL A 120 1.01 -2.09 -11.96
CA VAL A 120 0.27 -0.85 -12.23
C VAL A 120 1.20 0.37 -12.24
N LYS A 121 2.17 0.43 -11.32
CA LYS A 121 3.16 1.52 -11.25
C LYS A 121 3.94 1.67 -12.55
N LYS A 122 4.36 0.55 -13.17
CA LYS A 122 5.06 0.56 -14.47
C LYS A 122 4.17 1.09 -15.61
N ALA A 123 2.85 0.95 -15.51
CA ALA A 123 1.91 1.42 -16.53
C ALA A 123 1.56 2.91 -16.38
N LEU A 124 1.73 3.52 -15.20
CA LEU A 124 1.30 4.90 -14.93
C LEU A 124 1.83 5.91 -15.95
N ALA A 125 3.15 5.92 -16.16
CA ALA A 125 3.82 6.87 -17.05
C ALA A 125 3.28 6.78 -18.49
N SER A 126 3.09 5.55 -19.00
CA SER A 126 2.53 5.32 -20.35
C SER A 126 1.09 5.78 -20.52
N LYS A 127 0.38 6.00 -19.41
CA LYS A 127 -1.03 6.43 -19.37
C LYS A 127 -1.18 7.90 -18.99
N GLY A 128 -0.09 8.64 -18.78
CA GLY A 128 -0.13 10.02 -18.28
C GLY A 128 -0.72 10.13 -16.87
N ALA A 129 -0.67 9.04 -16.10
CA ALA A 129 -1.18 8.97 -14.74
C ALA A 129 -0.07 9.21 -13.73
N ASP A 130 -0.40 9.91 -12.65
CA ASP A 130 0.48 10.07 -11.49
C ASP A 130 0.09 9.07 -10.39
N THR A 131 -1.20 8.79 -10.25
CA THR A 131 -1.70 7.87 -9.23
C THR A 131 -2.72 6.87 -9.75
N ALA A 132 -2.88 5.75 -9.03
CA ALA A 132 -3.84 4.72 -9.37
C ALA A 132 -4.44 4.01 -8.17
N GLN A 133 -5.68 3.54 -8.31
CA GLN A 133 -6.36 2.70 -7.33
C GLN A 133 -6.78 1.41 -8.03
N ILE A 134 -6.25 0.30 -7.55
CA ILE A 134 -6.53 -1.04 -8.06
C ILE A 134 -7.92 -1.44 -7.60
N LYS A 135 -8.85 -1.59 -8.54
CA LYS A 135 -10.26 -1.97 -8.31
C LYS A 135 -10.44 -3.48 -8.35
N HIS A 136 -9.77 -4.13 -9.29
CA HIS A 136 -9.74 -5.59 -9.39
C HIS A 136 -8.31 -6.06 -9.58
N LEU A 137 -7.93 -7.10 -8.83
CA LEU A 137 -6.68 -7.85 -8.99
C LEU A 137 -6.57 -8.45 -10.39
N ALA A 138 -5.44 -9.07 -10.73
CA ALA A 138 -5.23 -9.59 -12.08
C ALA A 138 -6.23 -10.71 -12.45
N HIS A 139 -6.87 -10.59 -13.61
CA HIS A 139 -7.86 -11.55 -14.11
C HIS A 139 -7.91 -11.56 -15.64
N SER A 140 -8.42 -12.65 -16.22
CA SER A 140 -8.73 -12.80 -17.65
C SER A 140 -10.23 -12.88 -17.95
N GLN A 141 -11.08 -13.04 -16.92
CA GLN A 141 -12.52 -13.27 -17.08
C GLN A 141 -13.34 -12.03 -16.70
N GLY A 142 -14.49 -11.84 -17.35
CA GLY A 142 -15.39 -10.72 -17.08
C GLY A 142 -15.02 -9.41 -17.80
N SER A 143 -14.03 -9.47 -18.68
CA SER A 143 -13.62 -8.39 -19.57
C SER A 143 -13.76 -8.81 -21.03
N VAL A 144 -13.90 -7.82 -21.91
CA VAL A 144 -13.86 -8.05 -23.37
C VAL A 144 -12.43 -8.39 -23.83
N ASP A 145 -11.41 -7.98 -23.06
CA ASP A 145 -10.01 -8.34 -23.33
C ASP A 145 -9.68 -9.68 -22.65
N PRO A 146 -9.36 -10.74 -23.40
CA PRO A 146 -9.08 -12.06 -22.84
C PRO A 146 -7.69 -12.16 -22.18
N ARG A 147 -6.84 -11.14 -22.31
CA ARG A 147 -5.50 -11.15 -21.72
C ARG A 147 -5.57 -10.94 -20.22
N LEU A 148 -4.61 -11.49 -19.47
CA LEU A 148 -4.46 -11.20 -18.05
C LEU A 148 -4.24 -9.69 -17.85
N HIS A 149 -5.12 -9.04 -17.09
CA HIS A 149 -5.04 -7.61 -16.82
C HIS A 149 -5.49 -7.28 -15.40
N ILE A 150 -5.03 -6.12 -14.92
CA ILE A 150 -5.44 -5.51 -13.65
C ILE A 150 -6.36 -4.35 -13.98
N THR A 151 -7.46 -4.20 -13.26
CA THR A 151 -8.38 -3.08 -13.48
C THR A 151 -8.13 -2.00 -12.44
N ALA A 152 -7.79 -0.80 -12.90
CA ALA A 152 -7.46 0.33 -12.04
C ALA A 152 -8.13 1.64 -12.49
N LYS A 153 -8.49 2.48 -11.52
CA LYS A 153 -8.84 3.88 -11.76
C LYS A 153 -7.55 4.71 -11.72
N LEU A 154 -7.37 5.61 -12.68
CA LEU A 154 -6.14 6.40 -12.85
C LEU A 154 -6.45 7.89 -12.71
N TRP A 155 -5.52 8.64 -12.11
CA TRP A 155 -5.59 10.10 -12.03
C TRP A 155 -4.29 10.72 -12.54
N ASN A 156 -4.40 11.87 -13.22
CA ASN A 156 -3.25 12.66 -13.65
C ASN A 156 -2.67 13.51 -12.50
N LYS A 157 -1.62 14.27 -12.76
CA LYS A 157 -0.98 15.19 -11.80
C LYS A 157 -1.91 16.28 -11.24
N ASP A 158 -2.99 16.61 -11.95
CA ASP A 158 -4.01 17.58 -11.54
C ASP A 158 -5.16 16.91 -10.77
N ASN A 159 -4.99 15.64 -10.39
CA ASN A 159 -5.98 14.80 -9.72
C ASN A 159 -7.29 14.62 -10.51
N LYS A 160 -7.22 14.76 -11.83
CA LYS A 160 -8.35 14.48 -12.73
C LYS A 160 -8.32 13.01 -13.14
N VAL A 161 -9.48 12.37 -13.05
CA VAL A 161 -9.67 10.99 -13.51
C VAL A 161 -9.36 10.91 -15.00
N ILE A 162 -8.45 10.02 -15.37
CA ILE A 162 -8.15 9.71 -16.77
C ILE A 162 -9.20 8.73 -17.25
N LYS A 163 -10.00 9.11 -18.25
CA LYS A 163 -11.01 8.22 -18.83
C LYS A 163 -10.34 7.11 -19.64
N SER A 164 -10.84 5.89 -19.52
CA SER A 164 -10.48 4.78 -20.39
C SER A 164 -11.35 4.79 -21.64
N SER A 165 -10.84 4.18 -22.71
CA SER A 165 -11.59 3.90 -23.93
C SER A 165 -11.48 2.42 -24.25
N TYR A 166 -12.60 1.78 -24.55
CA TYR A 166 -12.65 0.33 -24.83
C TYR A 166 -13.79 -0.04 -25.80
N GLY A 167 -13.66 -1.17 -26.47
CA GLY A 167 -14.66 -1.72 -27.40
C GLY A 167 -14.72 -1.03 -28.76
N THR A 168 -15.59 -1.56 -29.63
CA THR A 168 -15.88 -1.02 -30.98
C THR A 168 -17.40 -0.98 -31.17
N PRO A 169 -18.05 0.20 -31.29
CA PRO A 169 -17.46 1.55 -31.19
C PRO A 169 -16.92 1.84 -29.77
N PRO A 170 -15.97 2.79 -29.65
CA PRO A 170 -15.30 3.06 -28.37
C PRO A 170 -16.27 3.63 -27.34
N LYS A 171 -16.40 2.93 -26.21
CA LYS A 171 -17.09 3.39 -25.00
C LYS A 171 -16.08 4.07 -24.07
N LYS A 172 -16.56 5.04 -23.29
CA LYS A 172 -15.76 5.71 -22.25
C LYS A 172 -16.06 5.12 -20.88
N GLY A 173 -15.03 4.93 -20.07
CA GLY A 173 -15.15 4.47 -18.69
C GLY A 173 -14.14 5.15 -17.76
N ASP A 174 -14.24 4.83 -16.48
CA ASP A 174 -13.29 5.30 -15.45
C ASP A 174 -12.19 4.27 -15.15
N LEU A 175 -12.33 3.06 -15.68
CA LEU A 175 -11.50 1.92 -15.33
C LEU A 175 -10.64 1.50 -16.51
N HIS A 176 -9.34 1.44 -16.28
CA HIS A 176 -8.34 1.00 -17.25
C HIS A 176 -8.00 -0.46 -17.04
N HIS A 177 -7.97 -1.23 -18.13
CA HIS A 177 -7.39 -2.56 -18.14
C HIS A 177 -5.88 -2.44 -18.39
N ILE A 178 -5.10 -2.68 -17.35
CA ILE A 178 -3.64 -2.67 -17.40
C ILE A 178 -3.20 -4.10 -17.66
N VAL A 179 -2.83 -4.36 -18.92
CA VAL A 179 -2.38 -5.69 -19.36
C VAL A 179 -1.11 -6.08 -18.61
N VAL A 180 -1.13 -7.28 -18.02
CA VAL A 180 0.05 -7.88 -17.43
C VAL A 180 0.91 -8.43 -18.57
N PRO A 181 2.20 -8.05 -18.70
CA PRO A 181 3.06 -8.56 -19.75
C PRO A 181 3.13 -10.10 -19.71
N PRO A 182 3.07 -10.81 -20.85
CA PRO A 182 3.09 -12.28 -20.86
C PRO A 182 4.32 -12.91 -20.18
N LYS A 183 5.44 -12.19 -20.19
CA LYS A 183 6.70 -12.59 -19.53
C LYS A 183 6.79 -12.19 -18.06
N ALA A 184 5.81 -11.45 -17.53
CA ALA A 184 5.82 -11.06 -16.13
C ALA A 184 5.53 -12.27 -15.25
N HIS A 185 6.43 -12.57 -14.33
CA HIS A 185 6.19 -13.60 -13.32
C HIS A 185 5.04 -13.15 -12.42
N VAL A 186 3.89 -13.81 -12.53
CA VAL A 186 2.78 -13.64 -11.59
C VAL A 186 3.23 -14.15 -10.22
N ASN A 187 2.92 -13.39 -9.18
CA ASN A 187 3.23 -13.80 -7.82
C ASN A 187 2.72 -15.23 -7.53
N THR A 188 3.60 -16.11 -7.05
CA THR A 188 3.31 -17.53 -6.88
C THR A 188 2.20 -17.79 -5.87
N ALA A 189 2.17 -17.07 -4.75
CA ALA A 189 1.12 -17.22 -3.73
C ALA A 189 -0.24 -16.79 -4.28
N TYR A 190 -0.29 -15.66 -4.99
CA TYR A 190 -1.50 -15.20 -5.67
C TYR A 190 -1.99 -16.23 -6.71
N LYS A 191 -1.09 -16.71 -7.57
CA LYS A 191 -1.41 -17.74 -8.58
C LYS A 191 -1.95 -19.03 -7.94
N ALA A 192 -1.31 -19.50 -6.86
CA ALA A 192 -1.75 -20.68 -6.14
C ALA A 192 -3.13 -20.47 -5.49
N ALA A 193 -3.39 -19.31 -4.89
CA ALA A 193 -4.66 -18.99 -4.27
C ALA A 193 -5.81 -18.88 -5.29
N VAL A 194 -5.57 -18.28 -6.46
CA VAL A 194 -6.55 -18.23 -7.56
C VAL A 194 -6.87 -19.64 -8.07
N ALA A 195 -5.86 -20.49 -8.26
CA ALA A 195 -6.06 -21.87 -8.67
C ALA A 195 -6.83 -22.69 -7.62
N LYS A 196 -6.51 -22.53 -6.34
CA LYS A 196 -7.22 -23.18 -5.21
C LYS A 196 -8.69 -22.76 -5.16
N ALA A 197 -8.99 -21.51 -5.49
CA ALA A 197 -10.36 -20.99 -5.57
C ALA A 197 -11.11 -21.45 -6.84
N GLY A 198 -10.54 -22.30 -7.69
CA GLY A 198 -11.16 -22.77 -8.94
C GLY A 198 -11.32 -21.68 -9.99
N LYS A 199 -10.62 -20.56 -9.85
CA LYS A 199 -10.68 -19.41 -10.75
C LYS A 199 -9.56 -19.46 -11.78
N LYS A 200 -9.75 -18.76 -12.91
CA LYS A 200 -8.71 -18.61 -13.94
C LYS A 200 -8.05 -17.24 -13.85
N LEU A 201 -6.74 -17.23 -14.04
CA LEU A 201 -5.96 -16.02 -14.31
C LEU A 201 -6.08 -15.64 -15.78
#